data_AF-A0A7S1FB94-F1
#
_entry.id   AF-A0A7S1FB94-F1
#
_cell.length_a   1.000
_cell.length_b   1.000
_cell.length_c   1.000
_cell.angle_alpha   90.00
_cell.angle_beta   90.00
_cell.angle_gamma   90.00
#
_symmetry.space_group_name_H-M   'P 1'
#
loop_
_entity.id
_entity.type
_entity.pdbx_description
1 polymer ?
#
loop_
_entity_poly.entity_id
_entity_poly.type
_entity_poly.pdbx_seq_one_letter_code
_entity_poly.pdbx_strand_id
1 'polypeptide(L)'
;MSAARGGFTSRPAVVRRDRVETHKSRGTRGSAVGSFLGPVEKKSADTLHPSSFSRADAATDDAATSINDHPGMYLARFGYEASDGETWAPRHNERVEHGIQPQLKLDVKGHKESQGHTWYEIRCELHSGTTMGLVASWAVHRRLNHLRQGLHDPLQKLLNKEYERMFEDTPFAMRGGFQGTTARLREWCSTLSILINAGTVFPSVVALTMRFVECPAERLKVKALAASNAMPMELQAYKHVEKEDLTTSPGVPDAEAQEPSELEDADGWSDVPLSNCDSPAASDC
;
A
#
# COMPACT_ATOMS: atom_id res chain seq x y z
N MET A 1 -14.87 -32.75 29.70
CA MET A 1 -15.79 -32.77 28.54
C MET A 1 -15.30 -31.78 27.50
N SER A 2 -14.62 -32.32 26.50
CA SER A 2 -14.05 -31.60 25.36
C SER A 2 -15.11 -31.55 24.26
N ALA A 3 -15.44 -30.35 23.78
CA ALA A 3 -16.28 -30.19 22.60
C ALA A 3 -15.38 -29.92 21.40
N ALA A 4 -15.34 -30.91 20.51
CA ALA A 4 -14.62 -30.86 19.25
C ALA A 4 -15.41 -30.11 18.16
N ARG A 5 -14.65 -29.77 17.10
CA ARG A 5 -15.06 -29.53 15.70
C ARG A 5 -15.36 -28.08 15.30
N GLY A 6 -14.32 -27.43 14.79
CA GLY A 6 -14.42 -26.40 13.74
C GLY A 6 -13.44 -26.76 12.61
N GLY A 7 -13.96 -26.90 11.40
CA GLY A 7 -13.31 -27.56 10.27
C GLY A 7 -12.12 -26.81 9.66
N PHE A 8 -11.11 -27.59 9.28
CA PHE A 8 -10.02 -27.19 8.40
C PHE A 8 -10.56 -27.06 6.97
N THR A 9 -10.72 -25.83 6.48
CA THR A 9 -10.90 -25.60 5.04
C THR A 9 -9.54 -25.71 4.36
N SER A 10 -9.35 -26.78 3.60
CA SER A 10 -8.18 -27.07 2.79
C SER A 10 -7.92 -25.93 1.80
N ARG A 11 -6.74 -25.31 1.87
CA ARG A 11 -6.27 -24.33 0.89
C ARG A 11 -6.06 -25.03 -0.46
N PRO A 12 -6.53 -24.48 -1.60
CA PRO A 12 -6.24 -25.05 -2.90
C PRO A 12 -4.75 -24.89 -3.21
N ALA A 13 -4.13 -25.99 -3.65
CA ALA A 13 -2.78 -26.04 -4.15
C ALA A 13 -2.61 -25.08 -5.34
N VAL A 14 -1.65 -24.16 -5.23
CA VAL A 14 -1.22 -23.29 -6.33
C VAL A 14 -0.51 -24.15 -7.35
N VAL A 15 -1.22 -24.49 -8.43
CA VAL A 15 -0.68 -25.14 -9.62
C VAL A 15 0.38 -24.21 -10.23
N ARG A 16 1.65 -24.58 -10.07
CA ARG A 16 2.77 -23.99 -10.80
C ARG A 16 2.52 -24.25 -12.29
N ARG A 17 2.25 -23.19 -13.05
CA ARG A 17 2.25 -23.25 -14.51
C ARG A 17 3.70 -23.21 -14.98
N ASP A 18 4.15 -24.32 -15.54
CA ASP A 18 5.39 -24.40 -16.28
C ASP A 18 5.40 -23.36 -17.41
N ARG A 19 6.38 -22.46 -17.34
CA ARG A 19 6.64 -21.44 -18.33
C ARG A 19 7.32 -22.12 -19.52
N VAL A 20 6.55 -22.37 -20.57
CA VAL A 20 7.03 -22.83 -21.87
C VAL A 20 8.02 -21.80 -22.44
N GLU A 21 9.28 -22.21 -22.56
CA GLU A 21 10.32 -21.48 -23.27
C GLU A 21 10.02 -21.50 -24.78
N THR A 22 9.58 -20.37 -25.32
CA THR A 22 9.54 -20.17 -26.77
C THR A 22 10.88 -19.64 -27.25
N HIS A 23 11.73 -20.55 -27.72
CA HIS A 23 12.77 -20.28 -28.70
C HIS A 23 12.15 -19.68 -29.97
N LYS A 24 12.53 -18.46 -30.37
CA LYS A 24 12.48 -18.09 -31.79
C LYS A 24 13.42 -16.95 -32.18
N SER A 25 14.31 -17.33 -33.11
CA SER A 25 14.68 -16.55 -34.30
C SER A 25 15.65 -15.37 -34.15
N ARG A 26 16.94 -15.72 -34.29
CA ARG A 26 17.98 -14.91 -34.94
C ARG A 26 17.45 -14.29 -36.24
N GLY A 27 17.36 -12.95 -36.27
CA GLY A 27 17.11 -12.15 -37.47
C GLY A 27 18.40 -11.45 -37.92
N THR A 28 18.75 -11.69 -39.17
CA THR A 28 19.94 -11.31 -39.92
C THR A 28 20.22 -9.80 -40.05
N ARG A 29 21.52 -9.51 -40.11
CA ARG A 29 22.18 -8.28 -40.56
C ARG A 29 21.53 -7.68 -41.83
N GLY A 30 21.28 -6.37 -41.79
CA GLY A 30 21.07 -5.52 -42.96
C GLY A 30 21.91 -4.26 -42.81
N SER A 31 23.07 -4.26 -43.45
CA SER A 31 23.94 -3.10 -43.60
C SER A 31 23.34 -2.19 -44.68
N ALA A 32 23.05 -0.93 -44.37
CA ALA A 32 22.71 0.07 -45.37
C ALA A 32 23.46 1.36 -45.04
N VAL A 33 24.54 1.56 -45.78
CA VAL A 33 25.33 2.78 -45.85
C VAL A 33 24.51 3.77 -46.68
N GLY A 34 24.10 4.88 -46.08
CA GLY A 34 23.30 5.90 -46.74
C GLY A 34 23.80 7.28 -46.34
N SER A 35 24.88 7.71 -46.99
CA SER A 35 25.33 9.09 -46.98
C SER A 35 24.28 9.97 -47.63
N PHE A 36 23.75 10.95 -46.89
CA PHE A 36 23.03 12.08 -47.49
C PHE A 36 23.44 13.37 -46.78
N LEU A 37 24.40 14.06 -47.39
CA LEU A 37 24.68 15.47 -47.16
C LEU A 37 23.64 16.27 -47.96
N GLY A 38 22.88 17.13 -47.28
CA GLY A 38 21.91 18.05 -47.87
C GLY A 38 21.61 19.21 -46.91
N PRO A 39 21.22 20.38 -47.43
CA PRO A 39 21.80 21.66 -47.03
C PRO A 39 21.14 22.34 -45.84
N VAL A 40 21.97 23.18 -45.20
CA VAL A 40 21.63 24.19 -44.19
C VAL A 40 20.69 25.23 -44.79
N GLU A 41 19.40 25.17 -44.43
CA GLU A 41 18.48 26.31 -44.58
C GLU A 41 18.39 27.06 -43.25
N LYS A 42 18.87 28.31 -43.29
CA LYS A 42 18.59 29.34 -42.30
C LYS A 42 17.17 29.84 -42.53
N LYS A 43 16.28 29.66 -41.56
CA LYS A 43 15.05 30.46 -41.45
C LYS A 43 14.95 31.07 -40.05
N SER A 44 15.12 32.38 -40.06
CA SER A 44 14.95 33.31 -38.97
C SER A 44 13.47 33.52 -38.63
N ALA A 45 13.28 34.13 -37.46
CA ALA A 45 12.14 34.94 -37.02
C ALA A 45 10.97 34.20 -36.34
N ASP A 46 10.95 34.41 -35.01
CA ASP A 46 9.81 34.92 -34.27
C ASP A 46 8.50 34.14 -34.34
N THR A 47 8.31 33.28 -33.33
CA THR A 47 7.01 33.21 -32.64
C THR A 47 7.28 32.93 -31.17
N LEU A 48 7.37 34.01 -30.39
CA LEU A 48 7.26 34.00 -28.94
C LEU A 48 5.88 33.45 -28.56
N HIS A 49 5.80 32.16 -28.28
CA HIS A 49 4.73 31.63 -27.46
C HIS A 49 5.20 31.60 -26.01
N PRO A 50 4.65 32.43 -25.11
CA PRO A 50 4.87 32.26 -23.69
C PRO A 50 4.25 30.92 -23.30
N SER A 51 5.10 29.91 -23.16
CA SER A 51 4.77 28.66 -22.49
C SER A 51 4.32 29.01 -21.08
N SER A 52 3.00 29.05 -20.91
CA SER A 52 2.28 29.10 -19.65
C SER A 52 2.49 27.79 -18.88
N PHE A 53 3.73 27.51 -18.47
CA PHE A 53 3.96 26.89 -17.18
C PHE A 53 3.67 27.99 -16.16
N SER A 54 2.39 28.14 -15.85
CA SER A 54 1.92 29.09 -14.86
C SER A 54 2.65 28.82 -13.56
N ARG A 55 3.58 29.71 -13.29
CA ARG A 55 4.38 29.84 -12.10
C ARG A 55 3.40 29.98 -10.93
N ALA A 56 3.18 28.90 -10.19
CA ALA A 56 2.53 28.92 -8.89
C ALA A 56 3.51 29.41 -7.80
N ASP A 57 4.35 30.41 -8.13
CA ASP A 57 5.22 31.08 -7.15
C ASP A 57 4.46 32.31 -6.65
N ALA A 58 3.63 32.13 -5.62
CA ALA A 58 3.29 33.15 -4.61
C ALA A 58 2.06 32.72 -3.79
N ALA A 59 2.19 31.67 -2.97
CA ALA A 59 1.44 31.48 -1.71
C ALA A 59 1.72 30.08 -1.10
N THR A 60 2.94 29.80 -0.67
CA THR A 60 3.19 28.65 0.23
C THR A 60 4.37 28.95 1.18
N ASP A 61 4.33 30.07 1.89
CA ASP A 61 5.26 30.28 3.02
C ASP A 61 4.70 29.71 4.34
N ASP A 62 3.43 29.25 4.35
CA ASP A 62 2.82 28.57 5.51
C ASP A 62 3.06 27.05 5.55
N ALA A 63 3.68 26.46 4.50
CA ALA A 63 3.92 25.01 4.44
C ALA A 63 5.20 24.57 5.18
N ALA A 64 6.13 25.48 5.45
CA ALA A 64 7.39 25.17 6.14
C ALA A 64 7.23 24.99 7.66
N THR A 65 6.15 25.49 8.25
CA THR A 65 5.94 25.53 9.71
C THR A 65 5.50 24.20 10.33
N SER A 66 5.31 23.14 9.54
CA SER A 66 4.62 21.91 9.99
C SER A 66 5.43 20.62 9.76
N ILE A 67 6.75 20.72 9.54
CA ILE A 67 7.62 19.54 9.45
C ILE A 67 7.70 18.80 10.80
N ASN A 68 7.51 19.53 11.90
CA ASN A 68 7.48 18.99 13.26
C ASN A 68 6.10 18.49 13.71
N ASP A 69 5.09 18.49 12.85
CA ASP A 69 3.79 17.92 13.22
C ASP A 69 3.96 16.44 13.50
N HIS A 70 3.52 16.04 14.69
CA HIS A 70 3.38 14.66 15.11
C HIS A 70 2.63 13.86 14.01
N PRO A 71 3.12 12.68 13.57
CA PRO A 71 2.52 11.92 12.46
C PRO A 71 0.99 11.76 12.59
N GLY A 72 0.50 11.42 13.78
CA GLY A 72 -0.93 11.32 14.05
C GLY A 72 -1.74 12.60 13.82
N MET A 73 -1.21 13.78 14.19
CA MET A 73 -1.90 15.05 13.94
C MET A 73 -1.97 15.38 12.45
N TYR A 74 -0.90 15.09 11.71
CA TYR A 74 -0.88 15.25 10.26
C TYR A 74 -1.91 14.31 9.61
N LEU A 75 -1.93 13.04 10.01
CA LEU A 75 -2.81 11.99 9.50
C LEU A 75 -4.29 12.21 9.79
N ALA A 76 -4.63 12.81 10.94
CA ALA A 76 -6.02 13.12 11.30
C ALA A 76 -6.73 13.98 10.25
N ARG A 77 -5.99 14.84 9.53
CA ARG A 77 -6.53 15.70 8.45
C ARG A 77 -7.05 14.90 7.26
N PHE A 78 -6.61 13.65 7.12
CA PHE A 78 -6.94 12.74 6.04
C PHE A 78 -7.93 11.65 6.49
N GLY A 79 -8.37 11.68 7.75
CA GLY A 79 -9.28 10.69 8.33
C GLY A 79 -8.61 9.41 8.83
N TYR A 80 -7.28 9.39 8.91
CA TYR A 80 -6.52 8.34 9.59
C TYR A 80 -6.42 8.65 11.09
N GLU A 81 -6.59 7.63 11.93
CA GLU A 81 -6.61 7.78 13.39
C GLU A 81 -5.41 7.05 13.99
N ALA A 82 -4.39 7.80 14.39
CA ALA A 82 -3.19 7.26 15.01
C ALA A 82 -3.01 7.83 16.42
N SER A 83 -2.63 6.97 17.37
CA SER A 83 -2.29 7.38 18.72
C SER A 83 -0.95 8.09 18.74
N ASP A 84 0.04 7.51 18.04
CA ASP A 84 1.35 8.09 17.90
C ASP A 84 1.98 7.79 16.50
N GLY A 85 3.32 7.86 16.38
CA GLY A 85 4.03 7.59 15.13
C GLY A 85 4.21 6.10 14.81
N GLU A 86 4.05 5.23 15.79
CA GLU A 86 4.28 3.79 15.71
C GLU A 86 2.98 3.00 15.89
N THR A 87 2.00 3.58 16.59
CA THR A 87 0.79 2.90 17.04
C THR A 87 -0.48 3.55 16.47
N TRP A 88 -1.29 2.74 15.80
CA TRP A 88 -2.64 3.12 15.38
C TRP A 88 -3.59 3.27 16.57
N ALA A 89 -4.61 4.12 16.45
CA ALA A 89 -5.67 4.16 17.46
C ALA A 89 -6.51 2.86 17.39
N PRO A 90 -7.09 2.36 18.51
CA PRO A 90 -7.91 1.13 18.48
C PRO A 90 -9.02 1.17 17.42
N ARG A 91 -9.67 2.33 17.26
CA ARG A 91 -10.71 2.57 16.27
C ARG A 91 -10.23 2.47 14.82
N HIS A 92 -8.94 2.68 14.55
CA HIS A 92 -8.39 2.50 13.20
C HIS A 92 -8.47 1.04 12.77
N ASN A 93 -8.11 0.10 13.65
CA ASN A 93 -8.13 -1.34 13.32
C ASN A 93 -9.55 -1.80 13.01
N GLU A 94 -10.55 -1.38 13.80
CA GLU A 94 -11.97 -1.65 13.52
C GLU A 94 -12.36 -1.09 12.12
N ARG A 95 -11.92 0.12 11.78
CA ARG A 95 -12.18 0.72 10.48
C ARG A 95 -11.48 0.01 9.33
N VAL A 96 -10.29 -0.55 9.56
CA VAL A 96 -9.58 -1.38 8.58
C VAL A 96 -10.39 -2.66 8.32
N GLU A 97 -10.81 -3.35 9.38
CA GLU A 97 -11.60 -4.58 9.30
C GLU A 97 -12.94 -4.37 8.58
N HIS A 98 -13.59 -3.25 8.82
CA HIS A 98 -14.84 -2.89 8.15
C HIS A 98 -14.66 -2.22 6.77
N GLY A 99 -13.41 -1.97 6.32
CA GLY A 99 -13.13 -1.28 5.06
C GLY A 99 -13.52 0.20 5.03
N ILE A 100 -13.74 0.82 6.20
CA ILE A 100 -14.22 2.20 6.38
C ILE A 100 -13.05 3.21 6.47
N GLN A 101 -11.81 2.72 6.52
CA GLN A 101 -10.64 3.60 6.53
C GLN A 101 -10.38 4.27 5.17
N PRO A 102 -9.75 5.45 5.14
CA PRO A 102 -9.37 6.09 3.88
C PRO A 102 -8.41 5.21 3.08
N GLN A 103 -8.64 5.09 1.78
CA GLN A 103 -7.86 4.24 0.88
C GLN A 103 -6.95 5.11 0.00
N LEU A 104 -5.64 4.92 0.14
CA LEU A 104 -4.63 5.58 -0.68
C LEU A 104 -4.25 4.68 -1.87
N LYS A 105 -4.24 5.23 -3.08
CA LYS A 105 -3.78 4.55 -4.28
C LYS A 105 -2.67 5.34 -4.94
N LEU A 106 -1.53 4.69 -5.13
CA LEU A 106 -0.36 5.22 -5.83
C LEU A 106 -0.16 4.45 -7.13
N ASP A 107 0.02 5.15 -8.24
CA ASP A 107 0.27 4.54 -9.55
C ASP A 107 1.28 5.36 -10.35
N VAL A 108 2.28 4.68 -10.91
CA VAL A 108 3.29 5.31 -11.78
C VAL A 108 2.82 5.21 -13.23
N LYS A 109 2.33 6.33 -13.76
CA LYS A 109 1.72 6.38 -15.11
C LYS A 109 2.76 6.31 -16.21
N GLY A 110 3.93 6.90 -16.01
CA GLY A 110 4.99 6.90 -17.00
C GLY A 110 6.18 7.74 -16.55
N HIS A 111 7.02 8.08 -17.51
CA HIS A 111 8.12 9.00 -17.31
C HIS A 111 8.27 9.94 -18.50
N LYS A 112 8.87 11.10 -18.25
CA LYS A 112 9.29 12.05 -19.28
C LYS A 112 10.74 12.45 -19.06
N GLU A 113 11.50 12.59 -20.13
CA GLU A 113 12.85 13.15 -20.08
C GLU A 113 12.78 14.66 -20.27
N SER A 114 13.38 15.43 -19.37
CA SER A 114 13.48 16.88 -19.46
C SER A 114 14.79 17.35 -18.82
N GLN A 115 15.51 18.21 -19.53
CA GLN A 115 16.80 18.77 -19.09
C GLN A 115 17.82 17.69 -18.68
N GLY A 116 17.89 16.58 -19.43
CA GLY A 116 18.80 15.46 -19.11
C GLY A 116 18.42 14.67 -17.85
N HIS A 117 17.18 14.79 -17.39
CA HIS A 117 16.66 14.06 -16.23
C HIS A 117 15.36 13.32 -16.57
N THR A 118 15.23 12.11 -16.03
CA THR A 118 13.98 11.32 -16.10
C THR A 118 13.07 11.67 -14.92
N TRP A 119 11.87 12.13 -15.22
CA TRP A 119 10.83 12.46 -14.25
C TRP A 119 9.70 11.44 -14.35
N TYR A 120 9.35 10.81 -13.24
CA TYR A 120 8.24 9.88 -13.12
C TYR A 120 7.00 10.63 -12.66
N GLU A 121 5.88 10.40 -13.34
CA GLU A 121 4.57 10.90 -12.93
C GLU A 121 3.91 9.87 -12.01
N ILE A 122 3.73 10.24 -10.75
CA ILE A 122 3.07 9.43 -9.73
C ILE A 122 1.67 10.01 -9.55
N ARG A 123 0.66 9.27 -10.01
CA ARG A 123 -0.74 9.58 -9.78
C ARG A 123 -1.16 9.04 -8.41
N CYS A 124 -1.78 9.90 -7.64
CA CYS A 124 -2.23 9.62 -6.28
C CYS A 124 -3.74 9.84 -6.20
N GLU A 125 -4.44 8.90 -5.59
CA GLU A 125 -5.88 9.00 -5.34
C GLU A 125 -6.14 8.65 -3.87
N LEU A 126 -6.99 9.44 -3.22
CA LEU A 126 -7.46 9.19 -1.87
C LEU A 126 -8.98 9.00 -1.92
N HIS A 127 -9.44 7.83 -1.50
CA HIS A 127 -10.85 7.45 -1.48
C HIS A 127 -11.38 7.41 -0.05
N SER A 128 -12.66 7.73 0.11
CA SER A 128 -13.36 7.60 1.39
C SER A 128 -13.66 6.13 1.63
N GLY A 129 -13.56 5.66 2.88
CA GLY A 129 -13.88 4.28 3.20
C GLY A 129 -15.38 4.02 3.42
N THR A 130 -16.16 5.05 3.82
CA THR A 130 -17.60 4.90 4.08
C THR A 130 -18.45 4.97 2.82
N THR A 131 -18.03 5.81 1.89
CA THR A 131 -18.67 6.02 0.60
C THR A 131 -17.62 5.72 -0.43
N MET A 132 -17.90 4.93 -1.46
CA MET A 132 -16.96 4.61 -2.56
C MET A 132 -16.63 5.83 -3.44
N GLY A 133 -16.54 7.01 -2.85
CA GLY A 133 -16.29 8.29 -3.48
C GLY A 133 -14.81 8.67 -3.43
N LEU A 134 -14.30 9.09 -4.58
CA LEU A 134 -13.01 9.72 -4.72
C LEU A 134 -12.98 11.07 -3.97
N VAL A 135 -12.18 11.15 -2.91
CA VAL A 135 -12.01 12.38 -2.12
C VAL A 135 -11.04 13.31 -2.83
N ALA A 136 -9.89 12.82 -3.26
CA ALA A 136 -8.92 13.62 -4.00
C ALA A 136 -8.16 12.78 -5.04
N SER A 137 -7.81 13.42 -6.15
CA SER A 137 -6.90 12.87 -7.15
C SER A 137 -5.90 13.97 -7.53
N TRP A 138 -4.62 13.65 -7.50
CA TRP A 138 -3.54 14.56 -7.88
C TRP A 138 -2.37 13.79 -8.48
N ALA A 139 -1.39 14.50 -9.01
CA ALA A 139 -0.19 13.91 -9.57
C ALA A 139 1.03 14.70 -9.11
N VAL A 140 2.12 13.99 -8.81
CA VAL A 140 3.42 14.59 -8.52
C VAL A 140 4.47 14.07 -9.49
N HIS A 141 5.46 14.91 -9.78
CA HIS A 141 6.60 14.54 -10.61
C HIS A 141 7.83 14.35 -9.72
N ARG A 142 8.47 13.19 -9.81
CA ARG A 142 9.65 12.84 -9.01
C ARG A 142 10.73 12.19 -9.85
N ARG A 143 11.99 12.51 -9.56
CA ARG A 143 13.12 11.74 -10.10
C ARG A 143 13.28 10.46 -9.29
N LEU A 144 13.96 9.47 -9.86
CA LEU A 144 14.31 8.24 -9.13
C LEU A 144 15.07 8.54 -7.82
N ASN A 145 15.95 9.55 -7.84
CA ASN A 145 16.68 9.95 -6.63
C ASN A 145 15.76 10.56 -5.55
N HIS A 146 14.72 11.30 -5.95
CA HIS A 146 13.74 11.84 -5.00
C HIS A 146 12.95 10.70 -4.34
N LEU A 147 12.48 9.73 -5.12
CA LEU A 147 11.82 8.52 -4.61
C LEU A 147 12.72 7.74 -3.65
N ARG A 148 14.00 7.60 -4.01
CA ARG A 148 14.97 6.88 -3.17
C ARG A 148 15.18 7.57 -1.83
N GLN A 149 15.62 8.82 -1.86
CA GLN A 149 16.03 9.55 -0.66
C GLN A 149 14.85 10.03 0.19
N GLY A 150 13.74 10.41 -0.45
CA GLY A 150 12.59 11.01 0.21
C GLY A 150 11.53 10.00 0.66
N LEU A 151 11.56 8.76 0.15
CA LEU A 151 10.55 7.76 0.48
C LEU A 151 11.16 6.38 0.77
N HIS A 152 11.87 5.78 -0.17
CA HIS A 152 12.40 4.42 -0.01
C HIS A 152 13.36 4.27 1.18
N ASP A 153 14.43 5.05 1.23
CA ASP A 153 15.47 4.89 2.26
C ASP A 153 14.92 5.18 3.68
N PRO A 154 14.11 6.25 3.90
CA PRO A 154 13.47 6.45 5.19
C PRO A 154 12.47 5.35 5.55
N LEU A 155 11.70 4.85 4.58
CA LEU A 155 10.74 3.77 4.80
C LEU A 155 11.44 2.45 5.16
N GLN A 156 12.54 2.13 4.49
CA GLN A 156 13.39 0.99 4.82
C GLN A 156 13.95 1.10 6.25
N LYS A 157 14.36 2.29 6.68
CA LYS A 157 14.81 2.53 8.07
C LYS A 157 13.69 2.33 9.09
N LEU A 158 12.48 2.82 8.80
CA LEU A 158 11.33 2.70 9.69
C LEU A 158 10.84 1.25 9.84
N LEU A 159 10.86 0.46 8.76
CA LEU A 159 10.40 -0.93 8.78
C LEU A 159 11.50 -1.93 9.18
N ASN A 160 12.77 -1.54 9.06
CA ASN A 160 13.92 -2.38 9.40
C ASN A 160 13.83 -3.77 8.71
N LYS A 161 13.85 -4.86 9.49
CA LYS A 161 13.77 -6.24 8.97
C LYS A 161 12.45 -6.57 8.27
N GLU A 162 11.36 -5.89 8.64
CA GLU A 162 10.05 -6.12 8.01
C GLU A 162 10.01 -5.62 6.56
N TYR A 163 10.91 -4.71 6.17
CA TYR A 163 10.96 -4.19 4.80
C TYR A 163 11.17 -5.30 3.77
N GLU A 164 12.15 -6.18 4.02
CA GLU A 164 12.50 -7.25 3.09
C GLU A 164 11.33 -8.21 2.91
N ARG A 165 10.67 -8.59 4.02
CA ARG A 165 9.49 -9.45 4.00
C ARG A 165 8.30 -8.82 3.28
N MET A 166 8.07 -7.52 3.47
CA MET A 166 6.92 -6.82 2.87
C MET A 166 7.11 -6.51 1.38
N PHE A 167 8.36 -6.34 0.91
CA PHE A 167 8.67 -5.95 -0.47
C PHE A 167 9.45 -7.03 -1.25
N GLU A 168 9.45 -8.28 -0.78
CA GLU A 168 10.17 -9.40 -1.39
C GLU A 168 9.82 -9.56 -2.89
N ASP A 169 8.52 -9.59 -3.19
CA ASP A 169 8.03 -9.77 -4.56
C ASP A 169 8.13 -8.52 -5.44
N THR A 170 8.26 -7.35 -4.82
CA THR A 170 8.26 -6.05 -5.52
C THR A 170 9.42 -5.19 -5.03
N PRO A 171 10.67 -5.57 -5.32
CA PRO A 171 11.84 -4.83 -4.87
C PRO A 171 11.91 -3.44 -5.53
N PHE A 172 12.48 -2.47 -4.81
CA PHE A 172 12.65 -1.13 -5.35
C PHE A 172 13.54 -1.12 -6.59
N ALA A 173 13.27 -0.17 -7.51
CA ALA A 173 14.02 -0.08 -8.76
C ALA A 173 15.51 0.20 -8.54
N MET A 174 16.37 -0.45 -9.34
CA MET A 174 17.82 -0.28 -9.27
C MET A 174 18.25 1.07 -9.89
N ARG A 175 19.48 1.50 -9.60
CA ARG A 175 20.08 2.69 -10.23
C ARG A 175 20.39 2.39 -11.70
N GLY A 176 20.36 3.42 -12.55
CA GLY A 176 20.87 3.34 -13.93
C GLY A 176 19.84 3.35 -15.06
N GLY A 177 18.54 3.44 -14.78
CA GLY A 177 17.53 3.69 -15.81
C GLY A 177 17.37 2.58 -16.85
N PHE A 178 17.72 1.34 -16.51
CA PHE A 178 17.46 0.19 -17.38
C PHE A 178 15.97 0.08 -17.73
N GLN A 179 15.69 -0.49 -18.90
CA GLN A 179 14.32 -0.78 -19.32
C GLN A 179 13.58 -1.54 -18.22
N GLY A 180 12.34 -1.14 -17.96
CA GLY A 180 11.52 -1.71 -16.88
C GLY A 180 11.57 -0.96 -15.55
N THR A 181 12.39 0.09 -15.39
CA THR A 181 12.40 0.92 -14.17
C THR A 181 11.00 1.46 -13.83
N THR A 182 10.23 1.89 -14.83
CA THR A 182 8.84 2.35 -14.63
C THR A 182 7.92 1.24 -14.12
N ALA A 183 8.05 0.02 -14.65
CA ALA A 183 7.22 -1.11 -14.23
C ALA A 183 7.51 -1.51 -12.77
N ARG A 184 8.81 -1.61 -12.41
CA ARG A 184 9.21 -1.89 -11.01
C ARG A 184 8.73 -0.81 -10.04
N LEU A 185 8.83 0.47 -10.41
CA LEU A 185 8.32 1.55 -9.56
C LEU A 185 6.80 1.49 -9.40
N ARG A 186 6.07 1.10 -10.45
CA ARG A 186 4.62 0.90 -10.39
C ARG A 186 4.26 -0.23 -9.41
N GLU A 187 4.90 -1.38 -9.55
CA GLU A 187 4.69 -2.54 -8.68
C GLU A 187 5.01 -2.18 -7.22
N TRP A 188 6.17 -1.56 -6.97
CA TRP A 188 6.58 -1.13 -5.64
C TRP A 188 5.60 -0.12 -5.01
N CYS A 189 5.16 0.91 -5.75
CA CYS A 189 4.16 1.87 -5.27
C CYS A 189 2.78 1.22 -5.02
N SER A 190 2.41 0.23 -5.83
CA SER A 190 1.18 -0.54 -5.65
C SER A 190 1.24 -1.35 -4.36
N THR A 191 2.34 -2.06 -4.10
CA THR A 191 2.57 -2.79 -2.84
C THR A 191 2.50 -1.86 -1.64
N LEU A 192 3.16 -0.70 -1.69
CA LEU A 192 3.08 0.30 -0.62
C LEU A 192 1.63 0.74 -0.36
N SER A 193 0.84 0.99 -1.41
CA SER A 193 -0.57 1.34 -1.28
C SER A 193 -1.38 0.22 -0.60
N ILE A 194 -1.15 -1.03 -0.99
CA ILE A 194 -1.81 -2.21 -0.39
C ILE A 194 -1.47 -2.30 1.10
N LEU A 195 -0.20 -2.16 1.47
CA LEU A 195 0.25 -2.25 2.86
C LEU A 195 -0.34 -1.11 3.73
N ILE A 196 -0.40 0.12 3.20
CA ILE A 196 -1.06 1.26 3.87
C ILE A 196 -2.55 0.96 4.08
N ASN A 197 -3.23 0.51 3.04
CA ASN A 197 -4.66 0.23 3.05
C ASN A 197 -5.06 -1.04 3.82
N ALA A 198 -4.09 -1.89 4.15
CA ALA A 198 -4.28 -3.03 5.04
C ALA A 198 -4.02 -2.67 6.51
N GLY A 199 -3.57 -1.44 6.81
CA GLY A 199 -3.21 -1.03 8.17
C GLY A 199 -1.97 -1.75 8.73
N THR A 200 -1.18 -2.42 7.90
CA THR A 200 -0.04 -3.26 8.35
C THR A 200 1.24 -2.46 8.60
N VAL A 201 1.29 -1.19 8.17
CA VAL A 201 2.45 -0.31 8.34
C VAL A 201 2.17 0.75 9.42
N PHE A 202 3.23 1.29 10.02
CA PHE A 202 3.12 2.29 11.06
C PHE A 202 2.55 3.63 10.56
N PRO A 203 1.87 4.41 11.43
CA PRO A 203 1.41 5.77 11.10
C PRO A 203 2.52 6.66 10.51
N SER A 204 3.75 6.59 11.01
CA SER A 204 4.88 7.37 10.47
C SER A 204 5.17 7.06 9.01
N VAL A 205 4.98 5.81 8.57
CA VAL A 205 5.17 5.40 7.17
C VAL A 205 4.08 6.01 6.29
N VAL A 206 2.82 6.02 6.76
CA VAL A 206 1.71 6.65 6.04
C VAL A 206 1.92 8.16 5.94
N ALA A 207 2.29 8.80 7.05
CA ALA A 207 2.57 10.24 7.09
C ALA A 207 3.74 10.63 6.17
N LEU A 208 4.85 9.87 6.21
CA LEU A 208 5.99 10.03 5.31
C LEU A 208 5.55 9.95 3.84
N THR A 209 4.76 8.94 3.50
CA THR A 209 4.26 8.72 2.14
C THR A 209 3.39 9.89 1.68
N MET A 210 2.40 10.28 2.49
CA MET A 210 1.49 11.38 2.18
C MET A 210 2.20 12.73 2.03
N ARG A 211 3.21 13.01 2.87
CA ARG A 211 4.07 14.20 2.74
C ARG A 211 4.90 14.15 1.46
N PHE A 212 5.53 13.01 1.17
CA PHE A 212 6.36 12.83 -0.01
C PHE A 212 5.57 13.05 -1.32
N VAL A 213 4.31 12.60 -1.36
CA VAL A 213 3.42 12.82 -2.51
C VAL A 213 2.67 14.15 -2.45
N GLU A 214 3.03 15.05 -1.53
CA GLU A 214 2.41 16.38 -1.38
C GLU A 214 0.87 16.30 -1.31
N CYS A 215 0.34 15.39 -0.49
CA CYS A 215 -1.10 15.18 -0.42
C CYS A 215 -1.83 16.49 -0.05
N PRO A 216 -2.81 16.95 -0.85
CA PRO A 216 -3.41 18.27 -0.69
C PRO A 216 -4.39 18.28 0.49
N ALA A 217 -3.89 18.57 1.69
CA ALA A 217 -4.65 18.58 2.94
C ALA A 217 -5.87 19.54 2.91
N GLU A 218 -5.75 20.67 2.22
CA GLU A 218 -6.80 21.69 2.13
C GLU A 218 -8.04 21.21 1.36
N ARG A 219 -7.85 20.35 0.36
CA ARG A 219 -8.94 19.86 -0.50
C ARG A 219 -9.84 18.85 0.23
N LEU A 220 -9.38 18.31 1.35
CA LEU A 220 -10.07 17.26 2.09
C LEU A 220 -11.01 17.82 3.15
N LYS A 221 -10.68 18.97 3.74
CA LYS A 221 -11.54 19.67 4.71
C LYS A 221 -12.92 19.98 4.10
N VAL A 222 -12.94 20.40 2.83
CA VAL A 222 -14.17 20.77 2.11
C VAL A 222 -15.11 19.57 1.90
N LYS A 223 -14.56 18.39 1.63
CA LYS A 223 -15.35 17.17 1.40
C LYS A 223 -15.71 16.44 2.70
N ALA A 224 -14.84 16.46 3.71
CA ALA A 224 -15.13 15.87 5.02
C ALA A 224 -16.28 16.61 5.73
N LEU A 225 -16.31 17.95 5.66
CA LEU A 225 -17.44 18.75 6.17
C LEU A 225 -18.75 18.44 5.41
N ALA A 226 -18.67 18.25 4.09
CA ALA A 226 -19.83 17.86 3.30
C ALA A 226 -20.33 16.45 3.66
N ALA A 227 -19.42 15.51 3.92
CA ALA A 227 -19.76 14.13 4.30
C ALA A 227 -20.24 14.00 5.75
N SER A 228 -19.69 14.76 6.70
CA SER A 228 -20.16 14.77 8.09
C SER A 228 -21.55 15.38 8.22
N ASN A 229 -21.90 16.33 7.34
CA ASN A 229 -23.27 16.85 7.23
C ASN A 229 -24.23 15.86 6.55
N ALA A 230 -23.70 14.90 5.79
CA ALA A 230 -24.43 13.84 5.12
C ALA A 230 -24.38 12.53 5.93
N MET A 231 -24.51 12.61 7.26
CA MET A 231 -24.72 11.43 8.10
C MET A 231 -25.83 10.57 7.49
N PRO A 232 -25.56 9.30 7.15
CA PRO A 232 -26.57 8.42 6.60
C PRO A 232 -27.61 8.20 7.69
N MET A 233 -28.83 8.65 7.42
CA MET A 233 -30.03 8.42 8.24
C MET A 233 -30.26 6.92 8.55
N GLU A 234 -29.53 6.03 7.86
CA GLU A 234 -29.66 4.58 7.86
C GLU A 234 -29.11 3.88 9.13
N LEU A 235 -28.12 4.46 9.84
CA LEU A 235 -27.63 3.87 11.10
C LEU A 235 -28.49 4.23 12.34
N GLN A 236 -29.46 5.14 12.20
CA GLN A 236 -30.45 5.38 13.25
C GLN A 236 -31.61 4.37 13.21
N ALA A 237 -31.85 3.73 12.06
CA ALA A 237 -32.94 2.75 11.91
C ALA A 237 -32.63 1.41 12.62
N TYR A 238 -31.36 1.03 12.78
CA TYR A 238 -30.97 -0.24 13.39
C TYR A 238 -30.94 -0.23 14.93
N LYS A 239 -31.10 0.91 15.60
CA LYS A 239 -31.18 0.97 17.07
C LYS A 239 -32.59 0.88 17.63
N HIS A 240 -33.61 0.69 16.80
CA HIS A 240 -35.01 0.72 17.23
C HIS A 240 -35.74 -0.63 17.21
N VAL A 241 -35.04 -1.76 17.02
CA VAL A 241 -35.66 -3.11 16.94
C VAL A 241 -35.02 -4.08 17.94
N GLU A 242 -34.88 -3.73 19.22
CA GLU A 242 -34.65 -4.72 20.30
C GLU A 242 -35.21 -4.20 21.63
N LYS A 243 -36.51 -3.92 21.68
CA LYS A 243 -37.20 -3.76 22.98
C LYS A 243 -38.68 -4.05 22.93
N GLU A 244 -39.11 -5.10 22.23
CA GLU A 244 -40.43 -5.68 22.49
C GLU A 244 -40.31 -7.20 22.67
N ASP A 245 -40.63 -7.62 23.89
CA ASP A 245 -41.13 -8.92 24.32
C ASP A 245 -40.33 -10.20 24.06
N LEU A 246 -39.31 -10.44 24.91
CA LEU A 246 -39.11 -11.77 25.51
C LEU A 246 -40.00 -11.91 26.76
N THR A 247 -41.30 -12.04 26.54
CA THR A 247 -42.22 -12.58 27.54
C THR A 247 -42.83 -13.86 26.97
N THR A 248 -42.62 -14.97 27.66
CA THR A 248 -43.25 -16.30 27.47
C THR A 248 -42.52 -17.27 26.54
N SER A 249 -41.76 -18.19 27.13
CA SER A 249 -41.68 -19.56 26.62
C SER A 249 -42.04 -20.56 27.74
N PRO A 250 -43.01 -21.46 27.52
CA PRO A 250 -43.44 -22.44 28.49
C PRO A 250 -42.57 -23.71 28.47
N GLY A 251 -42.22 -24.18 29.67
CA GLY A 251 -42.07 -25.58 30.08
C GLY A 251 -41.33 -26.56 29.17
N VAL A 252 -40.08 -26.88 29.55
CA VAL A 252 -39.44 -28.16 29.18
C VAL A 252 -39.39 -29.03 30.44
N PRO A 253 -39.93 -30.26 30.41
CA PRO A 253 -39.87 -31.20 31.53
C PRO A 253 -38.48 -31.81 31.70
N ASP A 254 -38.16 -32.08 32.97
CA ASP A 254 -37.00 -32.83 33.44
C ASP A 254 -36.80 -34.14 32.64
N ALA A 255 -35.62 -34.27 32.03
CA ALA A 255 -35.13 -35.52 31.48
C ALA A 255 -33.69 -35.74 31.96
N GLU A 256 -33.63 -36.40 33.11
CA GLU A 256 -32.83 -37.59 33.41
C GLU A 256 -31.35 -37.62 32.98
N ALA A 257 -30.52 -37.73 34.01
CA ALA A 257 -29.10 -37.92 33.97
C ALA A 257 -28.68 -39.20 33.23
N GLN A 258 -27.66 -39.08 32.38
CA GLN A 258 -26.79 -40.19 32.01
C GLN A 258 -25.35 -39.70 31.94
N GLU A 259 -24.55 -40.12 32.94
CA GLU A 259 -23.10 -40.07 32.91
C GLU A 259 -22.56 -41.02 31.84
N PRO A 260 -21.62 -40.58 30.99
CA PRO A 260 -20.72 -41.47 30.29
C PRO A 260 -19.32 -41.39 30.90
N SER A 261 -19.04 -42.42 31.69
CA SER A 261 -17.80 -43.21 31.76
C SER A 261 -16.57 -42.69 31.01
N GLU A 262 -15.49 -42.58 31.79
CA GLU A 262 -14.11 -42.95 31.49
C GLU A 262 -13.84 -43.46 30.06
N LEU A 263 -12.99 -42.71 29.34
CA LEU A 263 -12.18 -43.27 28.26
C LEU A 263 -10.71 -43.01 28.62
N GLU A 264 -10.07 -44.08 29.06
CA GLU A 264 -8.63 -44.24 29.15
C GLU A 264 -7.99 -44.22 27.74
N ASP A 265 -6.66 -44.16 27.75
CA ASP A 265 -5.74 -44.46 26.64
C ASP A 265 -5.49 -43.36 25.60
N ALA A 266 -4.28 -42.79 25.65
CA ALA A 266 -3.16 -43.42 24.93
C ALA A 266 -1.96 -42.47 24.90
N ASP A 267 -0.89 -42.98 25.48
CA ASP A 267 0.48 -42.54 25.32
C ASP A 267 0.92 -42.41 23.85
N GLY A 268 1.92 -41.56 23.62
CA GLY A 268 2.91 -41.85 22.59
C GLY A 268 3.02 -40.83 21.46
N TRP A 269 3.55 -39.64 21.75
CA TRP A 269 4.36 -38.93 20.76
C TRP A 269 5.81 -38.86 21.27
N SER A 270 6.57 -39.79 20.72
CA SER A 270 7.98 -40.08 20.88
C SER A 270 8.88 -38.87 20.66
N ASP A 271 9.90 -38.80 21.52
CA ASP A 271 11.17 -38.10 21.35
C ASP A 271 11.72 -38.22 19.92
N VAL A 272 12.00 -37.07 19.30
CA VAL A 272 12.81 -37.01 18.09
C VAL A 272 14.19 -36.47 18.49
N PRO A 273 15.28 -37.24 18.28
CA PRO A 273 16.61 -36.83 18.70
C PRO A 273 17.13 -35.66 17.87
N LEU A 274 17.72 -34.70 18.58
CA LEU A 274 18.50 -33.59 18.03
C LEU A 274 19.71 -34.15 17.25
N SER A 275 19.61 -34.13 15.93
CA SER A 275 20.74 -34.41 15.03
C SER A 275 21.70 -33.21 15.04
N ASN A 276 22.85 -33.40 15.68
CA ASN A 276 24.04 -32.56 15.57
C ASN A 276 24.46 -32.43 14.10
N CYS A 277 24.45 -31.21 13.58
CA CYS A 277 25.13 -30.87 12.33
C CYS A 277 26.50 -30.28 12.69
N ASP A 278 27.50 -31.16 12.72
CA ASP A 278 28.92 -30.80 12.68
C ASP A 278 29.19 -29.85 11.49
N SER A 279 29.83 -28.72 11.78
CA SER A 279 30.39 -27.82 10.77
C SER A 279 31.91 -28.06 10.68
N PRO A 280 32.46 -28.40 9.50
CA PRO A 280 33.90 -28.54 9.34
C PRO A 280 34.58 -27.17 9.35
N ALA A 281 35.62 -27.08 10.18
CA ALA A 281 36.57 -25.99 10.21
C ALA A 281 37.27 -25.87 8.84
N ALA A 282 37.14 -24.71 8.20
CA ALA A 282 38.00 -24.31 7.11
C ALA A 282 39.30 -23.76 7.72
N SER A 283 40.38 -24.47 7.42
CA SER A 283 41.77 -24.06 7.53
C SER A 283 42.08 -22.95 6.52
N ASP A 284 42.64 -21.83 6.98
CA ASP A 284 43.28 -20.85 6.11
C ASP A 284 44.80 -20.85 6.32
N CYS A 285 45.49 -20.92 5.18
CA CYS A 285 46.89 -20.57 4.95
C CYS A 285 47.02 -19.06 4.68
#